data_AF-A0A0W1G6I7-F1
#
_entry.id   AF-A0A0W1G6I7-F1
#
_cell.length_a   1.000
_cell.length_b   1.000
_cell.length_c   1.000
_cell.angle_alpha   90.00
_cell.angle_beta   90.00
_cell.angle_gamma   90.00
#
_symmetry.space_group_name_H-M   'P 1'
#
loop_
_entity.id
_entity.type
_entity.pdbx_description
1 polymer ?
#
loop_
_entity_poly.entity_id
_entity_poly.type
_entity_poly.pdbx_seq_one_letter_code
_entity_poly.pdbx_strand_id
1 'polypeptide(L)'
;MKCAERGGHTAAEVIEETVTGKAVGWPVDGGFLLLARTADDALLIWLGVGRGVRNWCGDAEARVSEFARAIGCNRLRIEGRKGWQRILPHWTRVGDDLELPLP
;
A
#
# COMPACT_ATOMS: atom_id res chain seq x y z
N MET A 1 0.68 17.99 11.27
CA MET A 1 -0.65 17.47 11.67
C MET A 1 -1.68 17.41 10.53
N LYS A 2 -1.63 18.31 9.52
CA LYS A 2 -2.58 18.37 8.38
C LYS A 2 -2.78 17.09 7.52
N CYS A 3 -1.86 16.12 7.55
CA CYS A 3 -1.98 14.90 6.73
C CYS A 3 -2.88 13.83 7.36
N ALA A 4 -2.96 13.78 8.69
CA ALA A 4 -3.77 12.80 9.42
C ALA A 4 -5.26 13.18 9.41
N GLU A 5 -5.54 14.48 9.53
CA GLU A 5 -6.89 15.08 9.47
C GLU A 5 -7.62 14.87 8.13
N ARG A 6 -6.93 14.37 7.10
CA ARG A 6 -7.49 14.08 5.76
C ARG A 6 -7.56 12.57 5.47
N GLY A 7 -7.70 11.74 6.51
CA GLY A 7 -7.62 10.29 6.37
C GLY A 7 -6.19 9.87 6.05
N GLY A 8 -5.26 10.19 6.95
CA GLY A 8 -3.87 9.74 6.86
C GLY A 8 -3.36 9.31 8.22
N HIS A 9 -2.19 8.68 8.22
CA HIS A 9 -1.58 8.20 9.45
C HIS A 9 -0.68 9.28 10.06
N THR A 10 -0.59 9.28 11.38
CA THR A 10 0.37 10.11 12.10
C THR A 10 1.77 9.52 11.97
N ALA A 11 2.80 10.34 12.12
CA ALA A 11 4.18 9.84 12.13
C ALA A 11 4.42 8.85 13.28
N ALA A 12 3.75 9.03 14.41
CA ALA A 12 3.88 8.14 15.57
C ALA A 12 3.36 6.73 15.26
N GLU A 13 2.18 6.61 14.64
CA GLU A 13 1.60 5.33 14.22
C GLU A 13 2.54 4.61 13.25
N VAL A 14 3.08 5.33 12.25
CA VAL A 14 4.01 4.76 11.27
C VAL A 14 5.26 4.20 11.94
N ILE A 15 5.84 4.96 12.88
CA ILE A 15 7.03 4.53 13.61
C ILE A 15 6.71 3.31 14.46
N GLU A 16 5.62 3.31 15.20
CA GLU A 16 5.23 2.22 16.09
C GLU A 16 5.02 0.90 15.32
N GLU A 17 4.23 0.94 14.25
CA GLU A 17 3.96 -0.25 13.42
C GLU A 17 5.21 -0.78 12.72
N THR A 18 6.15 0.10 12.36
CA THR A 18 7.44 -0.31 11.78
C THR A 18 8.35 -0.94 12.85
N VAL A 19 8.47 -0.32 14.03
CA VAL A 19 9.34 -0.80 15.11
C VAL A 19 8.84 -2.12 15.70
N THR A 20 7.52 -2.32 15.74
CA THR A 20 6.89 -3.57 16.20
C THR A 20 6.90 -4.66 15.12
N GLY A 21 7.44 -4.39 13.93
CA GLY A 21 7.57 -5.37 12.84
C GLY A 21 6.27 -5.71 12.13
N LYS A 22 5.20 -4.94 12.38
CA LYS A 22 3.89 -5.12 11.74
C LYS A 22 3.84 -4.51 10.33
N ALA A 23 4.68 -3.51 10.08
CA ALA A 23 4.87 -2.91 8.78
C ALA A 23 6.33 -3.02 8.32
N VAL A 24 6.52 -3.28 7.02
CA VAL A 24 7.82 -3.34 6.36
C VAL A 24 7.93 -2.27 5.30
N GLY A 25 9.07 -1.61 5.29
CA GLY A 25 9.39 -0.63 4.27
C GLY A 25 9.87 -1.27 2.97
N TRP A 26 9.37 -0.78 1.84
CA TRP A 26 9.66 -1.32 0.51
C TRP A 26 10.12 -0.21 -0.44
N PRO A 27 11.40 -0.20 -0.85
CA PRO A 27 11.90 0.82 -1.77
C PRO A 27 11.32 0.62 -3.17
N VAL A 28 10.98 1.73 -3.82
CA VAL A 28 10.54 1.79 -5.22
C VAL A 28 11.30 2.91 -5.93
N ASP A 29 11.25 2.94 -7.26
CA ASP A 29 11.92 4.02 -7.99
C ASP A 29 11.34 5.38 -7.60
N GLY A 30 12.23 6.30 -7.21
CA GLY A 30 11.87 7.65 -6.78
C GLY A 30 11.05 7.73 -5.48
N GLY A 31 10.95 6.66 -4.68
CA GLY A 31 10.13 6.68 -3.48
C GLY A 31 10.18 5.42 -2.61
N PHE A 32 9.11 5.25 -1.83
CA PHE A 32 9.01 4.22 -0.82
C PHE A 32 7.56 3.85 -0.54
N LEU A 33 7.31 2.57 -0.29
CA LEU A 33 6.04 2.04 0.19
C LEU A 33 6.19 1.53 1.61
N LEU A 34 5.12 1.59 2.39
CA LEU A 34 5.02 0.90 3.67
C LEU A 34 3.95 -0.17 3.54
N LEU A 35 4.33 -1.42 3.78
CA LEU A 35 3.50 -2.59 3.55
C LEU A 35 3.15 -3.23 4.89
N ALA A 36 1.90 -3.58 5.11
CA ALA A 36 1.44 -4.26 6.32
C ALA A 36 0.55 -5.45 5.94
N ARG A 37 0.75 -6.59 6.60
CA ARG A 37 -0.15 -7.73 6.43
C ARG A 37 -1.40 -7.52 7.28
N THR A 38 -2.56 -7.75 6.69
CA THR A 38 -3.84 -7.67 7.40
C THR A 38 -4.29 -9.05 7.89
N ALA A 39 -5.24 -9.08 8.82
CA ALA A 39 -5.79 -10.31 9.38
C ALA A 39 -6.62 -11.12 8.36
N ASP A 40 -7.11 -10.46 7.31
CA ASP A 40 -7.91 -11.06 6.23
C ASP A 40 -7.06 -11.48 5.01
N ASP A 41 -5.76 -11.69 5.21
CA ASP A 41 -4.78 -12.13 4.20
C ASP A 41 -4.64 -11.18 2.99
N ALA A 42 -4.79 -9.88 3.21
CA ALA A 42 -4.36 -8.87 2.26
C ALA A 42 -2.96 -8.35 2.62
N LEU A 43 -2.21 -7.91 1.62
CA LEU A 43 -1.07 -7.02 1.82
C LEU A 43 -1.54 -5.58 1.60
N LEU A 44 -1.64 -4.82 2.68
CA LEU A 44 -2.00 -3.41 2.66
C LEU A 44 -0.76 -2.59 2.30
N ILE A 45 -0.86 -1.80 1.23
CA ILE A 45 0.04 -0.70 0.95
C ILE A 45 -0.48 0.49 1.77
N TRP A 46 0.09 0.62 2.97
CA TRP A 46 -0.37 1.54 3.99
C TRP A 46 0.03 2.98 3.67
N LEU A 47 1.23 3.18 3.13
CA LEU A 47 1.72 4.48 2.69
C LEU A 47 2.53 4.36 1.40
N GLY A 48 2.47 5.41 0.57
CA GLY A 48 3.34 5.60 -0.57
C GLY A 48 3.83 7.04 -0.61
N VAL A 49 5.16 7.23 -0.59
CA VAL A 49 5.79 8.55 -0.63
C VAL A 49 6.88 8.59 -1.68
N GLY A 50 6.92 9.64 -2.49
CA GLY A 50 7.92 9.78 -3.54
C GLY A 50 7.42 10.55 -4.75
N ARG A 51 8.21 10.50 -5.82
CA ARG A 51 7.89 11.09 -7.12
C ARG A 51 7.62 9.98 -8.12
N GLY A 52 6.83 10.29 -9.17
CA GLY A 52 6.60 9.33 -10.25
C GLY A 52 5.72 8.14 -9.87
N VAL A 53 4.79 8.30 -8.91
CA VAL A 53 3.85 7.24 -8.47
C VAL A 53 3.19 6.44 -9.60
N ARG A 54 2.92 7.06 -10.76
CA ARG A 54 2.36 6.37 -11.93
C ARG A 54 3.29 5.30 -12.51
N ASN A 55 4.59 5.43 -12.31
CA ASN A 55 5.60 4.47 -12.76
C ASN A 55 5.70 3.27 -11.81
N TRP A 56 5.05 3.33 -10.64
CA TRP A 56 4.98 2.18 -9.73
C TRP A 56 3.98 1.15 -10.21
N CYS A 57 3.03 1.56 -11.06
CA CYS A 57 2.19 0.66 -11.84
C CYS A 57 3.09 -0.11 -12.83
N GLY A 58 3.17 -1.43 -12.69
CA GLY A 58 4.12 -2.27 -13.42
C GLY A 58 5.08 -2.98 -12.47
N ASP A 59 6.37 -2.71 -12.56
CA ASP A 59 7.40 -3.48 -11.86
C ASP A 59 7.26 -3.47 -10.33
N ALA A 60 6.95 -2.30 -9.73
CA ALA A 60 6.78 -2.24 -8.29
C ALA A 60 5.52 -3.00 -7.83
N GLU A 61 4.39 -2.83 -8.52
CA GLU A 61 3.18 -3.62 -8.29
C GLU A 61 3.43 -5.13 -8.45
N ALA A 62 4.16 -5.55 -9.49
CA ALA A 62 4.48 -6.95 -9.74
C ALA A 62 5.34 -7.55 -8.61
N ARG A 63 6.39 -6.84 -8.18
CA ARG A 63 7.28 -7.31 -7.10
C ARG A 63 6.57 -7.34 -5.74
N VAL A 64 5.72 -6.36 -5.45
CA VAL A 64 4.89 -6.35 -4.24
C VAL A 64 3.86 -7.47 -4.29
N SER A 65 3.29 -7.76 -5.46
CA SER A 65 2.36 -8.88 -5.67
C SER A 65 3.04 -10.24 -5.45
N GLU A 66 4.25 -10.43 -5.98
CA GLU A 66 5.05 -11.64 -5.74
C GLU A 66 5.37 -11.82 -4.26
N PHE A 67 5.79 -10.74 -3.58
CA PHE A 67 6.04 -10.76 -2.15
C PHE A 67 4.78 -11.11 -1.36
N ALA A 68 3.64 -10.50 -1.68
CA ALA A 68 2.36 -10.79 -1.06
C ALA A 68 1.99 -12.27 -1.17
N ARG A 69 2.14 -12.87 -2.36
CA ARG A 69 1.93 -14.32 -2.54
C ARG A 69 2.89 -15.15 -1.69
N ALA A 70 4.17 -14.78 -1.65
CA ALA A 70 5.19 -15.51 -0.91
C ALA A 70 4.91 -15.57 0.60
N ILE A 71 4.22 -14.56 1.15
CA ILE A 71 3.83 -14.52 2.56
C ILE A 71 2.40 -15.03 2.83
N GLY A 72 1.71 -15.54 1.79
CA GLY A 72 0.38 -16.14 1.89
C GLY A 72 -0.79 -15.16 1.77
N CYS A 73 -0.56 -13.93 1.29
CA CYS A 73 -1.64 -13.00 0.98
C CYS A 73 -2.26 -13.29 -0.40
N ASN A 74 -3.57 -13.06 -0.53
CA ASN A 74 -4.34 -13.34 -1.76
C ASN A 74 -4.82 -12.08 -2.50
N ARG A 75 -4.55 -10.89 -1.94
CA ARG A 75 -4.85 -9.60 -2.58
C ARG A 75 -3.93 -8.50 -2.08
N LEU A 76 -3.75 -7.47 -2.89
CA LEU A 76 -3.24 -6.19 -2.44
C LEU A 76 -4.40 -5.26 -2.09
N ARG A 77 -4.19 -4.40 -1.09
CA ARG A 77 -5.15 -3.36 -0.69
C ARG A 77 -4.44 -2.01 -0.57
N ILE A 78 -5.13 -0.93 -0.94
CA ILE A 78 -4.75 0.45 -0.64
C ILE A 78 -5.95 1.13 0.00
N GLU A 79 -5.78 1.68 1.19
CA GLU A 79 -6.79 2.53 1.83
C GLU A 79 -6.97 3.83 1.03
N GLY A 80 -8.19 4.06 0.56
CA GLY A 80 -8.44 4.93 -0.58
C GLY A 80 -8.32 6.42 -0.30
N ARG A 81 -7.44 7.08 -1.06
CA ARG A 81 -7.59 8.48 -1.46
C ARG A 81 -8.04 8.53 -2.92
N LYS A 82 -8.93 9.48 -3.28
CA LYS A 82 -9.42 9.68 -4.68
C LYS A 82 -8.29 9.73 -5.73
N GLY A 83 -7.08 10.12 -5.35
CA GLY A 83 -5.91 10.13 -6.24
C GLY A 83 -5.48 8.74 -6.73
N TRP A 84 -5.54 7.72 -5.88
CA TRP A 84 -5.10 6.37 -6.21
C TRP A 84 -5.96 5.73 -7.29
N GLN A 85 -7.28 5.94 -7.25
CA GLN A 85 -8.19 5.39 -8.26
C GLN A 85 -7.87 5.90 -9.67
N ARG A 86 -7.34 7.13 -9.79
CA ARG A 86 -6.90 7.68 -11.08
C ARG A 86 -5.58 7.06 -11.56
N ILE A 87 -4.72 6.64 -10.63
CA ILE A 87 -3.39 6.09 -10.92
C ILE A 87 -3.47 4.59 -11.20
N LEU A 88 -4.38 3.90 -10.52
CA LEU A 88 -4.59 2.46 -10.54
C LEU A 88 -6.00 2.13 -11.07
N PRO A 89 -6.31 2.46 -12.33
CA PRO A 89 -7.66 2.27 -12.87
C PRO A 89 -8.05 0.79 -13.02
N HIS A 90 -7.07 -0.12 -13.00
CA HIS A 90 -7.28 -1.57 -13.05
C HIS A 90 -7.59 -2.21 -11.70
N TRP A 91 -7.47 -1.46 -10.60
CA TRP A 91 -7.84 -1.93 -9.26
C TRP A 91 -9.34 -1.77 -9.03
N THR A 92 -9.93 -2.70 -8.28
CA THR A 92 -11.36 -2.69 -7.99
C THR A 92 -11.64 -1.92 -6.71
N ARG A 93 -12.62 -1.01 -6.71
CA ARG A 93 -13.05 -0.34 -5.49
C ARG A 93 -13.96 -1.25 -4.66
N VAL A 94 -13.62 -1.45 -3.40
CA VAL A 94 -14.41 -2.21 -2.41
C VAL A 94 -14.59 -1.32 -1.18
N GLY A 95 -15.79 -0.75 -1.03
CA GLY A 95 -16.04 0.27 0.01
C GLY A 95 -15.17 1.51 -0.19
N ASP A 96 -14.34 1.81 0.80
CA ASP A 96 -13.38 2.93 0.75
C ASP A 96 -11.99 2.52 0.25
N ASP A 97 -11.78 1.23 -0.01
CA ASP A 97 -10.49 0.68 -0.42
C ASP A 97 -10.43 0.42 -1.92
N LEU A 98 -9.19 0.33 -2.42
CA LEU A 98 -8.88 -0.26 -3.72
C LEU A 98 -8.20 -1.61 -3.48
N GLU A 99 -8.66 -2.64 -4.18
CA GLU A 99 -8.14 -3.99 -4.08
C GLU A 99 -7.71 -4.53 -5.45
N LEU A 100 -6.62 -5.28 -5.44
CA LEU A 100 -6.13 -6.08 -6.56
C LEU A 100 -6.07 -7.55 -6.13
N PRO A 101 -6.96 -8.41 -6.64
CA PRO A 101 -6.86 -9.85 -6.43
C PRO A 101 -5.54 -10.38 -6.98
N LEU A 102 -4.89 -11.27 -6.24
CA LEU A 102 -3.68 -11.96 -6.69
C LEU A 102 -4.09 -13.35 -7.22
N PRO A 103 -3.75 -13.70 -8.49
CA PRO A 103 -3.87 -15.07 -8.96
C PRO A 103 -2.92 -16.02 -8.21
#